data_AF-A0A920UDD4-F1
#
_entry.id   AF-A0A920UDD4-F1
#
_cell.length_a   1.000
_cell.length_b   1.000
_cell.length_c   1.000
_cell.angle_alpha   90.00
_cell.angle_beta   90.00
_cell.angle_gamma   90.00
#
_symmetry.space_group_name_H-M   'P 1'
#
loop_
_entity.id
_entity.type
_entity.pdbx_description
1 polymer ?
#
loop_
_entity_poly.entity_id
_entity_poly.type
_entity_poly.pdbx_seq_one_letter_code
_entity_poly.pdbx_strand_id
1 'polypeptide(L)'
;MKIRQNPASLNTLRHTSNHFDRVKGGIERLSSGVKINKGADSPASLIASERLRGHIVGLKQVFDNASSTVALFQTAEGALNEVSDLLIKIKQLTVHAQNEATNNSKMLAADQQEIENLLNTIDRISKNTEFGGKRLLDGSMGTSGTAVGDSLQFVSAEATAPPSPEQGWEVDIHHVATRAYIVGSVPIDMNNIRNGLQIVLNEGGRNLDFKLDENQLGKDIQELIKNADRYPLRFPPAEISEQIRGLVVHDLNQKIFESGLDLQAILTPGNKLLVRHNKFGVSESFTAGSSLAGILSYEEDIAQSAVPGKNIEGTINNEVALGEGQYLSTLAGMQAAGVKIKFDKEIGFKEIPVLDQHGMQTGTKYVEVKNEDLVGSRENPKIEGYVHVSQSPKNSKLDLTKIRIHPFL
;
A
#
# COMPACT_ATOMS: atom_id res chain seq x y z
N MET A 1 -38.95 -2.32 67.72
CA MET A 1 -38.16 -3.38 67.06
C MET A 1 -39.09 -4.09 66.05
N LYS A 2 -38.85 -3.98 64.73
CA LYS A 2 -39.71 -4.60 63.71
C LYS A 2 -39.12 -5.96 63.31
N ILE A 3 -39.87 -7.06 63.50
CA ILE A 3 -39.43 -8.44 63.22
C ILE A 3 -39.28 -8.72 61.71
N ARG A 4 -39.99 -7.95 60.86
CA ARG A 4 -40.02 -8.15 59.39
C ARG A 4 -38.71 -7.86 58.66
N GLN A 5 -37.82 -7.05 59.22
CA GLN A 5 -36.54 -6.70 58.60
C GLN A 5 -35.46 -6.67 59.67
N ASN A 6 -34.40 -7.44 59.47
CA ASN A 6 -33.23 -7.45 60.35
C ASN A 6 -32.08 -6.67 59.68
N PRO A 7 -31.95 -5.35 59.93
CA PRO A 7 -30.92 -4.54 59.31
C PRO A 7 -29.51 -4.91 59.76
N ALA A 8 -29.34 -5.45 60.97
CA ALA A 8 -28.04 -5.90 61.47
C ALA A 8 -27.55 -7.14 60.69
N SER A 9 -28.42 -8.13 60.50
CA SER A 9 -28.12 -9.29 59.65
C SER A 9 -27.84 -8.90 58.20
N LEU A 10 -28.64 -7.98 57.63
CA LEU A 10 -28.40 -7.49 56.27
C LEU A 10 -27.06 -6.75 56.14
N ASN A 11 -26.66 -5.99 57.16
CA ASN A 11 -25.36 -5.33 57.19
C ASN A 11 -24.21 -6.34 57.27
N THR A 12 -24.32 -7.33 58.15
CA THR A 12 -23.35 -8.44 58.24
C THR A 12 -23.23 -9.18 56.91
N LEU A 13 -24.36 -9.46 56.23
CA LEU A 13 -24.36 -10.10 54.92
C LEU A 13 -23.61 -9.27 53.86
N ARG A 14 -23.78 -7.94 53.83
CA ARG A 14 -23.01 -7.06 52.94
C ARG A 14 -21.51 -7.10 53.24
N HIS A 15 -21.12 -7.06 54.53
CA HIS A 15 -19.71 -7.14 54.91
C HIS A 15 -19.09 -8.49 54.52
N THR A 16 -19.82 -9.59 54.72
CA THR A 16 -19.40 -10.93 54.30
C THR A 16 -19.27 -11.02 52.78
N SER A 17 -20.23 -10.48 52.01
CA SER A 17 -20.15 -10.41 50.55
C SER A 17 -18.89 -9.66 50.09
N ASN A 18 -18.63 -8.49 50.65
CA ASN A 18 -17.43 -7.70 50.35
C ASN A 18 -16.13 -8.46 50.70
N HIS A 19 -16.14 -9.27 51.76
CA HIS A 19 -15.01 -10.13 52.12
C HIS A 19 -14.80 -11.25 51.09
N PHE A 20 -15.88 -11.93 50.66
CA PHE A 20 -15.80 -12.95 49.62
C PHE A 20 -15.26 -12.38 48.30
N ASP A 21 -15.70 -11.18 47.90
CA ASP A 21 -15.21 -10.53 46.68
C ASP A 21 -13.71 -10.21 46.74
N ARG A 22 -13.21 -9.78 47.91
CA ARG A 22 -11.77 -9.55 48.14
C ARG A 22 -10.96 -10.85 48.08
N VAL A 23 -11.45 -11.91 48.72
CA VAL A 23 -10.80 -13.24 48.69
C VAL A 23 -10.77 -13.77 47.26
N LYS A 24 -11.89 -13.65 46.53
CA LYS A 24 -11.98 -14.03 45.12
C LYS A 24 -10.96 -13.27 44.26
N GLY A 25 -10.83 -11.95 44.44
CA GLY A 25 -9.81 -11.16 43.75
C GLY A 25 -8.37 -11.57 44.09
N GLY A 26 -8.11 -11.96 45.34
CA GLY A 26 -6.83 -12.51 45.78
C GLY A 26 -6.51 -13.85 45.10
N ILE A 27 -7.48 -14.76 45.05
CA ILE A 27 -7.36 -16.04 44.34
C ILE A 27 -7.13 -15.82 42.85
N GLU A 28 -7.87 -14.91 42.21
CA GLU A 28 -7.71 -14.57 40.79
C GLU A 28 -6.28 -14.11 40.46
N ARG A 29 -5.70 -13.23 41.29
CA ARG A 29 -4.32 -12.77 41.14
C ARG A 29 -3.32 -13.91 41.34
N LEU A 30 -3.51 -14.75 42.36
CA LEU A 30 -2.65 -15.91 42.62
C LEU A 30 -2.69 -16.92 41.48
N SER A 31 -3.88 -17.20 40.92
CA SER A 31 -4.05 -18.12 39.79
C SER A 31 -3.45 -17.57 38.50
N SER A 32 -3.56 -16.26 38.26
CA SER A 32 -3.01 -15.61 37.05
C SER A 32 -1.50 -15.33 37.11
N GLY A 33 -0.93 -15.29 38.31
CA GLY A 33 0.46 -14.85 38.53
C GLY A 33 0.71 -13.36 38.28
N VAL A 34 -0.31 -12.55 37.95
CA VAL A 34 -0.16 -11.12 37.69
C VAL A 34 -0.95 -10.27 38.69
N LYS A 35 -0.37 -9.12 39.04
CA LYS A 35 -0.95 -8.20 40.04
C LYS A 35 -2.19 -7.45 39.53
N ILE A 36 -2.30 -7.23 38.22
CA ILE A 36 -3.38 -6.47 37.56
C ILE A 36 -4.03 -7.37 36.50
N ASN A 37 -5.25 -7.84 36.77
CA ASN A 37 -6.02 -8.69 35.85
C ASN A 37 -7.15 -7.96 35.12
N LYS A 38 -7.74 -6.95 35.77
CA LYS A 38 -8.88 -6.19 35.24
C LYS A 38 -8.49 -4.74 35.00
N GLY A 39 -9.00 -4.15 33.91
CA GLY A 39 -8.88 -2.71 33.65
C GLY A 39 -9.44 -1.83 34.75
N ALA A 40 -10.37 -2.35 35.57
CA ALA A 40 -10.93 -1.66 36.73
C ALA A 40 -9.98 -1.54 37.93
N ASP A 41 -8.93 -2.37 38.03
CA ASP A 41 -8.02 -2.36 39.19
C ASP A 41 -7.04 -1.18 39.13
N SER A 42 -6.48 -0.90 37.95
CA SER A 42 -5.58 0.25 37.69
C SER A 42 -5.44 0.49 36.18
N PRO A 43 -6.28 1.35 35.59
CA PRO A 43 -6.26 1.63 34.15
C PRO A 43 -4.89 2.12 33.66
N ALA A 44 -4.26 3.05 34.38
CA ALA A 44 -2.97 3.63 33.99
C ALA A 44 -1.83 2.60 34.01
N SER A 45 -1.76 1.75 35.05
CA SER A 45 -0.73 0.72 35.17
C SER A 45 -0.94 -0.44 34.19
N LEU A 46 -2.20 -0.76 33.85
CA LEU A 46 -2.51 -1.71 32.79
C LEU A 46 -2.04 -1.18 31.42
N ILE A 47 -2.37 0.08 31.09
CA ILE A 47 -1.94 0.72 29.84
C ILE A 47 -0.40 0.75 29.74
N ALA A 48 0.30 1.11 30.82
CA ALA A 48 1.76 1.10 30.84
C ALA A 48 2.32 -0.32 30.63
N SER A 49 1.73 -1.33 31.29
CA SER A 49 2.13 -2.72 31.14
C SER A 49 1.90 -3.25 29.73
N GLU A 50 0.80 -2.86 29.09
CA GLU A 50 0.49 -3.27 27.72
C GLU A 50 1.40 -2.57 26.69
N ARG A 51 1.77 -1.31 26.92
CA ARG A 51 2.82 -0.63 26.15
C ARG A 51 4.16 -1.34 26.27
N LEU A 52 4.58 -1.72 27.48
CA LEU A 52 5.82 -2.47 27.69
C LEU A 52 5.77 -3.85 27.04
N ARG A 53 4.63 -4.57 27.10
CA ARG A 53 4.44 -5.82 26.36
C ARG A 53 4.57 -5.61 24.85
N GLY A 54 3.96 -4.56 24.31
CA GLY A 54 4.11 -4.17 22.91
C GLY A 54 5.57 -3.89 22.54
N HIS A 55 6.32 -3.17 23.40
CA HIS A 55 7.76 -2.96 23.21
C HIS A 55 8.56 -4.26 23.28
N ILE A 56 8.26 -5.17 24.21
CA ILE A 56 8.95 -6.47 24.31
C ILE A 56 8.73 -7.30 23.04
N VAL A 57 7.48 -7.36 22.54
CA VAL A 57 7.16 -8.07 21.29
C VAL A 57 7.89 -7.41 20.11
N GLY A 58 7.90 -6.08 20.04
CA GLY A 58 8.63 -5.34 19.02
C GLY A 58 10.15 -5.58 19.07
N LEU A 59 10.76 -5.53 20.26
CA LEU A 59 12.19 -5.80 20.45
C LEU A 59 12.55 -7.24 20.11
N LYS A 60 11.68 -8.21 20.42
CA LYS A 60 11.87 -9.60 20.02
C LYS A 60 11.90 -9.74 18.49
N GLN A 61 10.97 -9.10 17.79
CA GLN A 61 10.97 -9.07 16.32
C GLN A 61 12.23 -8.40 15.77
N VAL A 62 12.70 -7.30 16.37
CA VAL A 62 13.96 -6.64 15.99
C VAL A 62 15.15 -7.58 16.18
N PHE A 63 15.19 -8.34 17.27
CA PHE A 63 16.25 -9.33 17.52
C PHE A 63 16.23 -10.46 16.49
N ASP A 64 15.06 -11.00 16.16
CA ASP A 64 14.90 -12.04 15.15
C ASP A 64 15.30 -11.52 13.74
N ASN A 65 14.94 -10.28 13.43
CA ASN A 65 15.35 -9.59 12.19
C ASN A 65 16.88 -9.36 12.15
N ALA A 66 17.49 -8.95 13.26
CA ALA A 66 18.93 -8.76 13.35
C ALA A 66 19.68 -10.08 13.19
N SER A 67 19.20 -11.15 13.82
CA SER A 67 19.75 -12.50 13.67
C SER A 67 19.67 -13.00 12.23
N SER A 68 18.55 -12.75 11.55
CA SER A 68 18.38 -13.06 10.12
C SER A 68 19.33 -12.24 9.24
N THR A 69 19.59 -10.98 9.62
CA THR A 69 20.54 -10.10 8.93
C THR A 69 21.99 -10.60 9.09
N VAL A 70 22.36 -11.10 10.26
CA VAL A 70 23.67 -11.74 10.48
C VAL A 70 23.82 -12.99 9.59
N ALA A 71 22.78 -13.82 9.50
CA ALA A 71 22.80 -15.01 8.63
C ALA A 71 22.94 -14.64 7.14
N LEU A 72 22.27 -13.56 6.70
CA LEU A 72 22.46 -13.00 5.36
C LEU A 72 23.91 -12.58 5.14
N PHE A 73 24.52 -11.83 6.07
CA PHE A 73 25.92 -11.40 5.96
C PHE A 73 26.89 -12.57 5.94
N GLN A 74 26.70 -13.59 6.77
CA GLN A 74 27.53 -14.80 6.76
C GLN A 74 27.45 -15.56 5.44
N THR A 75 26.27 -15.61 4.82
CA THR A 75 26.08 -16.23 3.49
C THR A 75 26.85 -15.44 2.43
N ALA A 76 26.75 -14.10 2.46
CA ALA A 76 27.49 -13.24 1.56
C ALA A 76 29.02 -13.34 1.78
N GLU A 77 29.48 -13.36 3.03
CA GLU A 77 30.89 -13.49 3.39
C GLU A 77 31.48 -14.84 2.95
N GLY A 78 30.74 -15.94 3.13
CA GLY A 78 31.15 -17.26 2.64
C GLY A 78 31.35 -17.29 1.13
N ALA A 79 30.41 -16.71 0.38
CA ALA A 79 30.52 -16.60 -1.08
C ALA A 79 31.68 -15.68 -1.50
N LEU A 80 31.91 -14.56 -0.80
CA LEU A 80 33.04 -13.66 -1.07
C LEU A 80 34.40 -14.30 -0.75
N ASN A 81 34.48 -15.17 0.26
CA ASN A 81 35.70 -15.94 0.54
C ASN A 81 36.03 -16.90 -0.61
N GLU A 82 35.03 -17.59 -1.18
CA GLU A 82 35.23 -18.43 -2.37
C GLU A 82 35.72 -17.60 -3.57
N VAL A 83 35.11 -16.42 -3.80
CA VAL A 83 35.58 -15.49 -4.84
C VAL A 83 37.01 -15.04 -4.58
N SER A 84 37.39 -14.73 -3.33
CA SER A 84 38.76 -14.36 -2.97
C SER A 84 39.77 -15.46 -3.29
N ASP A 85 39.46 -16.72 -2.96
CA ASP A 85 40.33 -17.86 -3.27
C ASP A 85 40.50 -18.07 -4.78
N LEU A 86 39.43 -17.88 -5.56
CA LEU A 86 39.49 -17.94 -7.03
C LEU A 86 40.34 -16.81 -7.61
N LEU A 87 40.25 -15.59 -7.07
CA LEU A 87 41.10 -14.47 -7.49
C LEU A 87 42.58 -14.70 -7.17
N ILE A 88 42.90 -15.32 -6.04
CA ILE A 88 44.27 -15.71 -5.71
C ILE A 88 44.81 -16.72 -6.72
N LYS A 89 43.99 -17.70 -7.14
CA LYS A 89 44.37 -18.66 -8.20
C LYS A 89 44.60 -17.97 -9.54
N ILE A 90 43.72 -17.05 -9.94
CA ILE A 90 43.91 -16.25 -11.16
C ILE A 90 45.24 -15.49 -11.10
N LYS A 91 45.57 -14.89 -9.94
CA LYS A 91 46.85 -14.20 -9.74
C LYS A 91 48.04 -15.17 -9.88
N GLN A 92 47.95 -16.38 -9.32
CA GLN A 92 48.99 -17.41 -9.45
C GLN A 92 49.21 -17.80 -10.91
N LEU A 93 48.13 -18.05 -11.67
CA LEU A 93 48.20 -18.35 -13.10
C LEU A 93 48.77 -17.19 -13.91
N THR A 94 48.43 -15.94 -13.56
CA THR A 94 48.96 -14.75 -14.22
C THR A 94 50.47 -14.62 -13.99
N VAL A 95 50.95 -14.83 -12.77
CA VAL A 95 52.40 -14.83 -12.46
C VAL A 95 53.10 -16.02 -13.12
N HIS A 96 52.46 -17.18 -13.17
CA HIS A 96 52.98 -18.33 -13.90
C HIS A 96 53.18 -17.98 -15.38
N ALA A 97 52.14 -17.44 -16.04
CA ALA A 97 52.19 -17.02 -17.44
C ALA A 97 53.28 -15.96 -17.73
N GLN A 98 53.61 -15.10 -16.77
CA GLN A 98 54.69 -14.11 -16.89
C GLN A 98 56.12 -14.71 -16.90
N ASN A 99 56.31 -15.97 -16.49
CA ASN A 99 57.61 -16.64 -16.58
C ASN A 99 57.90 -17.13 -18.01
N GLU A 100 58.24 -16.20 -18.89
CA GLU A 100 58.49 -16.45 -20.33
C GLU A 100 59.65 -17.41 -20.60
N ALA A 101 60.63 -17.50 -19.69
CA ALA A 101 61.78 -18.39 -19.85
C ALA A 101 61.42 -19.89 -19.76
N THR A 102 60.28 -20.22 -19.16
CA THR A 102 59.84 -21.60 -18.93
C THR A 102 58.56 -21.98 -19.68
N ASN A 103 57.78 -21.00 -20.14
CA ASN A 103 56.46 -21.25 -20.73
C ASN A 103 56.48 -21.23 -22.25
N ASN A 104 55.81 -22.22 -22.84
CA ASN A 104 55.54 -22.27 -24.28
C ASN A 104 54.12 -21.80 -24.60
N SER A 105 53.81 -21.58 -25.89
CA SER A 105 52.51 -21.07 -26.34
C SER A 105 51.31 -21.95 -25.95
N LYS A 106 51.51 -23.27 -25.81
CA LYS A 106 50.45 -24.19 -25.37
C LYS A 106 50.16 -24.05 -23.87
N MET A 107 51.20 -23.83 -23.06
CA MET A 107 51.06 -23.59 -21.63
C MET A 107 50.34 -22.27 -21.36
N LEU A 108 50.70 -21.20 -22.08
CA LEU A 108 49.99 -19.91 -22.00
C LEU A 108 48.51 -20.03 -22.39
N ALA A 109 48.19 -20.81 -23.44
CA ALA A 109 46.82 -21.06 -23.83
C ALA A 109 46.02 -21.86 -22.77
N ALA A 110 46.67 -22.83 -22.12
CA ALA A 110 46.06 -23.59 -21.02
C ALA A 110 45.81 -22.72 -19.78
N ASP A 111 46.77 -21.87 -19.40
CA ASP A 111 46.61 -20.92 -18.29
C ASP A 111 45.46 -19.94 -18.57
N GLN A 112 45.35 -19.42 -19.80
CA GLN A 112 44.26 -18.55 -20.22
C GLN A 112 42.89 -19.24 -20.13
N GLN A 113 42.80 -20.50 -20.58
CA GLN A 113 41.56 -21.28 -20.48
C GLN A 113 41.14 -21.51 -19.01
N GLU A 114 42.11 -21.78 -18.14
CA GLU A 114 41.84 -21.93 -16.71
C GLU A 114 41.38 -20.61 -16.08
N ILE A 115 42.01 -19.48 -16.43
CA ILE A 115 41.55 -18.15 -16.00
C ILE A 115 40.09 -17.93 -16.43
N GLU A 116 39.73 -18.20 -17.68
CA GLU A 116 38.34 -18.05 -18.17
C GLU A 116 37.35 -18.92 -17.39
N ASN A 117 37.72 -20.16 -17.06
CA ASN A 117 36.89 -21.04 -16.22
C ASN A 117 36.69 -20.47 -14.80
N LEU A 118 37.75 -19.94 -14.20
CA LEU A 118 37.69 -19.30 -12.88
C LEU A 118 36.81 -18.04 -12.92
N LEU A 119 36.93 -17.22 -13.96
CA LEU A 119 36.08 -16.03 -14.16
C LEU A 119 34.59 -16.40 -14.29
N ASN A 120 34.28 -17.42 -15.09
CA ASN A 120 32.91 -17.94 -15.23
C ASN A 120 32.37 -18.48 -13.91
N THR A 121 33.23 -19.08 -13.10
CA THR A 121 32.86 -19.57 -11.77
C THR A 121 32.53 -18.42 -10.82
N ILE A 122 33.32 -17.33 -10.84
CA ILE A 122 33.05 -16.12 -10.07
C ILE A 122 31.69 -15.51 -10.46
N ASP A 123 31.40 -15.38 -11.76
CA ASP A 123 30.11 -14.84 -12.24
C ASP A 123 28.93 -15.72 -11.80
N ARG A 124 29.10 -17.05 -11.81
CA ARG A 124 28.10 -17.99 -11.31
C ARG A 124 27.88 -17.85 -9.80
N ILE A 125 28.94 -17.71 -9.00
CA ILE A 125 28.81 -17.48 -7.55
C ILE A 125 28.04 -16.18 -7.29
N SER A 126 28.39 -15.10 -7.99
CA SER A 126 27.71 -13.80 -7.89
C SER A 126 26.20 -13.92 -8.19
N LYS A 127 25.83 -14.57 -9.30
CA LYS A 127 24.43 -14.72 -9.74
C LYS A 127 23.61 -15.71 -8.91
N ASN A 128 24.23 -16.74 -8.34
CA ASN A 128 23.52 -17.80 -7.63
C ASN A 128 23.47 -17.62 -6.12
N THR A 129 24.29 -16.74 -5.54
CA THR A 129 24.27 -16.47 -4.09
C THR A 129 22.96 -15.77 -3.70
N GLU A 130 22.14 -16.47 -2.91
CA GLU A 130 20.83 -15.99 -2.47
C GLU A 130 20.56 -16.28 -0.99
N PHE A 131 19.75 -15.44 -0.36
CA PHE A 131 19.22 -15.66 0.99
C PHE A 131 17.73 -15.30 1.01
N GLY A 132 16.88 -16.26 1.41
CA GLY A 132 15.43 -16.06 1.44
C GLY A 132 14.82 -15.65 0.09
N GLY A 133 15.39 -16.13 -1.03
CA GLY A 133 14.96 -15.80 -2.39
C GLY A 133 15.48 -14.46 -2.94
N LYS A 134 16.31 -13.73 -2.20
CA LYS A 134 16.94 -12.48 -2.66
C LYS A 134 18.38 -12.72 -3.05
N ARG A 135 18.77 -12.26 -4.23
CA ARG A 135 20.17 -12.28 -4.71
C ARG A 135 21.01 -11.28 -3.93
N LEU A 136 22.21 -11.69 -3.51
CA LEU A 136 23.05 -10.88 -2.62
C LEU A 136 24.21 -10.17 -3.35
N LEU A 137 24.76 -10.79 -4.39
CA LEU A 137 26.05 -10.39 -4.99
C LEU A 137 25.94 -9.95 -6.47
N ASP A 138 24.73 -9.79 -7.00
CA ASP A 138 24.45 -9.40 -8.39
C ASP A 138 24.33 -7.86 -8.57
N GLY A 139 24.42 -7.10 -7.48
CA GLY A 139 24.26 -5.65 -7.46
C GLY A 139 22.82 -5.15 -7.35
N SER A 140 21.82 -6.04 -7.34
CA SER A 140 20.40 -5.68 -7.16
C SER A 140 20.12 -5.07 -5.78
N MET A 141 20.91 -5.41 -4.77
CA MET A 141 20.86 -4.84 -3.42
C MET A 141 21.74 -3.57 -3.26
N GLY A 142 22.48 -3.17 -4.29
CA GLY A 142 23.48 -2.11 -4.22
C GLY A 142 22.93 -0.69 -4.30
N THR A 143 21.71 -0.52 -4.81
CA THR A 143 21.06 0.78 -4.90
C THR A 143 19.93 0.83 -3.88
N SER A 144 20.08 1.69 -2.87
CA SER A 144 19.03 2.02 -1.91
C SER A 144 18.60 3.46 -2.13
N GLY A 145 17.37 3.79 -1.80
CA GLY A 145 16.89 5.15 -1.91
C GLY A 145 15.84 5.47 -0.88
N THR A 146 15.65 6.75 -0.64
CA THR A 146 14.57 7.28 0.18
C THR A 146 13.96 8.48 -0.52
N ALA A 147 12.65 8.63 -0.43
CA ALA A 147 11.95 9.81 -0.89
C ALA A 147 11.57 10.64 0.34
N VAL A 148 11.84 11.94 0.27
CA VAL A 148 11.53 12.92 1.31
C VAL A 148 10.52 13.89 0.72
N GLY A 149 9.26 13.78 1.13
CA GLY A 149 8.18 14.63 0.64
C GLY A 149 6.82 14.14 1.10
N ASP A 150 5.83 15.02 1.07
CA ASP A 150 4.47 14.66 1.47
C ASP A 150 3.83 13.76 0.41
N SER A 151 3.40 12.56 0.81
CA SER A 151 2.80 11.54 -0.06
C SER A 151 3.73 11.00 -1.16
N LEU A 152 5.05 11.20 -1.03
CA LEU A 152 6.07 10.61 -1.90
C LEU A 152 6.66 9.35 -1.25
N GLN A 153 6.77 8.28 -2.03
CA GLN A 153 7.40 7.03 -1.61
C GLN A 153 8.43 6.57 -2.63
N PHE A 154 9.62 6.21 -2.15
CA PHE A 154 10.62 5.54 -2.97
C PHE A 154 10.17 4.09 -3.17
N VAL A 155 10.14 3.64 -4.43
CA VAL A 155 9.73 2.28 -4.78
C VAL A 155 10.96 1.44 -5.09
N SER A 156 11.77 1.88 -6.03
CA SER A 156 12.97 1.16 -6.45
C SER A 156 13.91 2.09 -7.21
N ALA A 157 15.17 1.69 -7.28
CA ALA A 157 16.13 2.25 -8.22
C ALA A 157 16.92 1.10 -8.88
N GLU A 158 17.20 1.23 -10.16
CA GLU A 158 18.01 0.25 -10.88
C GLU A 158 19.44 0.20 -10.32
N ALA A 159 20.12 -0.93 -10.50
CA ALA A 159 21.52 -1.10 -10.11
C ALA A 159 22.46 -0.11 -10.84
N THR A 160 22.04 0.36 -12.01
CA THR A 160 22.74 1.36 -12.84
C THR A 160 22.43 2.80 -12.45
N ALA A 161 21.43 3.03 -11.58
CA ALA A 161 21.05 4.37 -11.17
C ALA A 161 22.25 5.09 -10.50
N PRO A 162 22.59 6.30 -10.93
CA PRO A 162 23.64 7.08 -10.28
C PRO A 162 23.24 7.48 -8.85
N PRO A 163 24.19 7.77 -7.96
CA PRO A 163 23.86 8.34 -6.66
C PRO A 163 23.31 9.77 -6.83
N SER A 164 22.36 10.15 -5.98
CA SER A 164 21.81 11.50 -5.96
C SER A 164 22.81 12.51 -5.36
N PRO A 165 22.72 13.80 -5.72
CA PRO A 165 23.38 14.90 -4.99
C PRO A 165 22.97 14.93 -3.51
N GLU A 166 23.71 15.67 -2.66
CA GLU A 166 23.38 15.84 -1.23
C GLU A 166 21.96 16.38 -1.01
N GLN A 167 21.50 17.26 -1.91
CA GLN A 167 20.16 17.86 -1.89
C GLN A 167 19.06 16.89 -2.37
N GLY A 168 19.43 15.75 -2.97
CA GLY A 168 18.50 14.82 -3.61
C GLY A 168 18.05 15.31 -4.99
N TRP A 169 17.37 14.44 -5.73
CA TRP A 169 16.72 14.80 -6.99
C TRP A 169 15.34 15.37 -6.71
N GLU A 170 15.12 16.60 -7.14
CA GLU A 170 13.84 17.29 -7.01
C GLU A 170 12.73 16.52 -7.75
N VAL A 171 11.56 16.39 -7.12
CA VAL A 171 10.37 15.80 -7.73
C VAL A 171 9.31 16.87 -7.84
N ASP A 172 8.87 17.13 -9.06
CA ASP A 172 7.81 18.08 -9.39
C ASP A 172 6.69 17.35 -10.13
N ILE A 173 5.52 17.25 -9.52
CA ILE A 173 4.35 16.58 -10.07
C ILE A 173 3.48 17.63 -10.76
N HIS A 174 3.24 17.45 -12.06
CA HIS A 174 2.36 18.34 -12.82
C HIS A 174 0.90 17.90 -12.79
N HIS A 175 0.65 16.60 -12.78
CA HIS A 175 -0.69 16.03 -12.75
C HIS A 175 -0.71 14.77 -11.90
N VAL A 176 -1.63 14.66 -10.96
CA VAL A 176 -1.76 13.44 -10.15
C VAL A 176 -2.50 12.34 -10.91
N ALA A 177 -2.25 11.10 -10.54
CA ALA A 177 -2.97 9.98 -11.12
C ALA A 177 -4.46 10.03 -10.77
N THR A 178 -5.32 9.71 -11.73
CA THR A 178 -6.78 9.61 -11.52
C THR A 178 -7.28 8.22 -11.92
N ARG A 179 -8.39 7.82 -11.31
CA ARG A 179 -9.08 6.55 -11.57
C ARG A 179 -10.15 6.76 -12.63
N ALA A 180 -10.44 5.72 -13.41
CA ALA A 180 -11.62 5.72 -14.26
C ALA A 180 -12.89 5.79 -13.41
N TYR A 181 -13.91 6.53 -13.84
CA TYR A 181 -15.15 6.69 -13.07
C TYR A 181 -16.38 6.98 -13.94
N ILE A 182 -17.55 6.74 -13.36
CA ILE A 182 -18.87 7.12 -13.86
C ILE A 182 -19.65 7.73 -12.70
N VAL A 183 -20.32 8.86 -12.94
CA VAL A 183 -21.22 9.48 -11.97
C VAL A 183 -22.61 9.57 -12.56
N GLY A 184 -23.61 9.15 -11.78
CA GLY A 184 -25.01 9.37 -12.11
C GLY A 184 -25.37 10.85 -12.18
N SER A 185 -26.37 11.19 -12.99
CA SER A 185 -26.98 12.51 -13.02
C SER A 185 -28.10 12.65 -11.98
N VAL A 186 -28.73 11.54 -11.57
CA VAL A 186 -29.89 11.47 -10.66
C VAL A 186 -29.53 10.67 -9.40
N PRO A 187 -29.92 11.11 -8.18
CA PRO A 187 -29.73 10.33 -6.97
C PRO A 187 -30.72 9.15 -6.91
N ILE A 188 -30.32 8.05 -6.30
CA ILE A 188 -31.24 6.95 -5.98
C ILE A 188 -32.19 7.42 -4.87
N ASP A 189 -33.49 7.25 -5.06
CA ASP A 189 -34.51 7.63 -4.09
C ASP A 189 -35.66 6.63 -4.05
N MET A 190 -36.53 6.80 -3.05
CA MET A 190 -37.68 5.92 -2.83
C MET A 190 -38.65 5.85 -4.03
N ASN A 191 -38.70 6.87 -4.89
CA ASN A 191 -39.64 6.95 -6.00
C ASN A 191 -39.10 6.26 -7.25
N ASN A 192 -37.82 6.44 -7.55
CA ASN A 192 -37.24 5.91 -8.78
C ASN A 192 -37.01 4.40 -8.73
N ILE A 193 -36.73 3.82 -7.56
CA ILE A 193 -36.52 2.37 -7.43
C ILE A 193 -37.77 1.53 -7.15
N ARG A 194 -38.98 2.12 -7.13
CA ARG A 194 -40.22 1.39 -6.80
C ARG A 194 -40.45 0.18 -7.70
N ASN A 195 -40.05 0.33 -8.96
CA ASN A 195 -40.21 -0.68 -10.00
C ASN A 195 -38.96 -1.57 -10.16
N GLY A 196 -38.03 -1.50 -9.21
CA GLY A 196 -36.76 -2.20 -9.28
C GLY A 196 -35.60 -1.33 -9.73
N LEU A 197 -34.40 -1.91 -9.65
CA LEU A 197 -33.16 -1.33 -10.15
C LEU A 197 -32.26 -2.47 -10.61
N GLN A 198 -31.86 -2.43 -11.87
CA GLN A 198 -30.82 -3.27 -12.42
C GLN A 198 -29.59 -2.41 -12.76
N ILE A 199 -28.42 -2.89 -12.39
CA ILE A 199 -27.12 -2.28 -12.69
C ILE A 199 -26.23 -3.35 -13.31
N VAL A 200 -25.70 -3.07 -14.49
CA VAL A 200 -24.74 -3.94 -15.16
C VAL A 200 -23.38 -3.25 -15.15
N LEU A 201 -22.36 -3.92 -14.62
CA LEU A 201 -20.98 -3.46 -14.68
C LEU A 201 -20.13 -4.46 -15.47
N ASN A 202 -19.24 -3.96 -16.32
CA ASN A 202 -18.27 -4.79 -17.05
C ASN A 202 -16.88 -4.17 -17.00
N GLU A 203 -15.90 -4.93 -16.52
CA GLU A 203 -14.50 -4.55 -16.41
C GLU A 203 -13.62 -5.74 -16.81
N GLY A 204 -12.73 -5.53 -17.79
CA GLY A 204 -11.77 -6.56 -18.21
C GLY A 204 -12.37 -7.90 -18.67
N GLY A 205 -13.62 -7.92 -19.12
CA GLY A 205 -14.34 -9.14 -19.51
C GLY A 205 -15.07 -9.87 -18.35
N ARG A 206 -14.98 -9.35 -17.12
CA ARG A 206 -15.83 -9.75 -15.99
C ARG A 206 -17.09 -8.91 -15.99
N ASN A 207 -18.22 -9.55 -15.70
CA ASN A 207 -19.52 -8.89 -15.67
C ASN A 207 -20.18 -9.08 -14.30
N LEU A 208 -20.80 -8.02 -13.81
CA LEU A 208 -21.77 -8.07 -12.71
C LEU A 208 -23.12 -7.64 -13.27
N ASP A 209 -24.14 -8.46 -13.01
CA ASP A 209 -25.54 -8.10 -13.18
C ASP A 209 -26.19 -8.02 -11.80
N PHE A 210 -26.34 -6.79 -11.30
CA PHE A 210 -26.95 -6.50 -10.01
C PHE A 210 -28.43 -6.21 -10.22
N LYS A 211 -29.29 -7.00 -9.59
CA LYS A 211 -30.75 -6.81 -9.62
C LYS A 211 -31.31 -6.71 -8.21
N LEU A 212 -32.01 -5.62 -7.96
CA LEU A 212 -32.58 -5.35 -6.64
C LEU A 212 -33.71 -6.34 -6.28
N ASP A 213 -34.59 -6.65 -7.24
CA ASP A 213 -35.86 -7.33 -6.97
C ASP A 213 -35.73 -8.83 -6.67
N GLU A 214 -34.61 -9.45 -7.06
CA GLU A 214 -34.40 -10.90 -6.94
C GLU A 214 -33.91 -11.31 -5.53
N ASN A 215 -33.45 -10.34 -4.72
CA ASN A 215 -32.76 -10.60 -3.45
C ASN A 215 -33.60 -10.24 -2.20
N GLN A 216 -33.19 -10.74 -1.02
CA GLN A 216 -33.81 -10.38 0.26
C GLN A 216 -33.82 -8.86 0.49
N LEU A 217 -32.75 -8.18 0.09
CA LEU A 217 -32.63 -6.73 0.16
C LEU A 217 -33.70 -5.98 -0.64
N GLY A 218 -34.10 -6.49 -1.83
CA GLY A 218 -35.21 -5.92 -2.58
C GLY A 218 -36.53 -6.00 -1.81
N LYS A 219 -36.78 -7.11 -1.11
CA LYS A 219 -37.98 -7.27 -0.26
C LYS A 219 -37.97 -6.29 0.91
N ASP A 220 -36.83 -6.12 1.56
CA ASP A 220 -36.66 -5.21 2.68
C ASP A 220 -36.87 -3.75 2.25
N ILE A 221 -36.31 -3.36 1.10
CA ILE A 221 -36.52 -2.03 0.50
C ILE A 221 -37.99 -1.81 0.15
N GLN A 222 -38.65 -2.79 -0.45
CA GLN A 222 -40.09 -2.70 -0.75
C GLN A 222 -40.95 -2.58 0.52
N GLU A 223 -40.54 -3.18 1.63
CA GLU A 223 -41.20 -3.00 2.92
C GLU A 223 -40.98 -1.59 3.49
N LEU A 224 -39.75 -1.06 3.42
CA LEU A 224 -39.45 0.32 3.79
C LEU A 224 -40.27 1.32 2.98
N ILE A 225 -40.38 1.10 1.67
CA ILE A 225 -41.21 1.92 0.77
C ILE A 225 -42.68 1.88 1.22
N LYS A 226 -43.23 0.68 1.44
CA LYS A 226 -44.63 0.52 1.91
C LYS A 226 -44.90 1.18 3.25
N ASN A 227 -43.93 1.17 4.16
CA ASN A 227 -44.07 1.80 5.48
C ASN A 227 -44.05 3.32 5.38
N ALA A 228 -43.20 3.88 4.51
CA ALA A 228 -43.14 5.31 4.22
C ALA A 228 -44.43 5.81 3.54
N ASP A 229 -44.99 5.04 2.60
CA ASP A 229 -46.27 5.37 1.96
C ASP A 229 -47.44 5.38 2.96
N ARG A 230 -47.45 4.45 3.93
CA ARG A 230 -48.53 4.35 4.93
C ARG A 230 -48.40 5.35 6.07
N TYR A 231 -47.17 5.65 6.50
CA TYR A 231 -46.90 6.48 7.68
C TYR A 231 -45.81 7.53 7.41
N PRO A 232 -46.05 8.51 6.51
CA PRO A 232 -45.02 9.46 6.07
C PRO A 232 -44.50 10.38 7.18
N LEU A 233 -45.28 10.60 8.24
CA LEU A 233 -44.86 11.36 9.42
C LEU A 233 -43.92 10.57 10.35
N ARG A 234 -43.99 9.23 10.31
CA ARG A 234 -43.17 8.34 11.13
C ARG A 234 -41.93 7.84 10.38
N PHE A 235 -42.04 7.76 9.06
CA PHE A 235 -40.97 7.37 8.15
C PHE A 235 -40.86 8.44 7.06
N PRO A 236 -40.16 9.56 7.34
CA PRO A 236 -39.99 10.64 6.38
C PRO A 236 -39.36 10.12 5.07
N PRO A 237 -39.90 10.45 3.88
CA PRO A 237 -39.39 9.94 2.60
C PRO A 237 -37.91 10.26 2.34
N ALA A 238 -37.40 11.36 2.88
CA ALA A 238 -36.01 11.76 2.77
C ALA A 238 -35.07 10.80 3.53
N GLU A 239 -35.41 10.45 4.77
CA GLU A 239 -34.65 9.52 5.62
C GLU A 239 -34.68 8.11 5.04
N ILE A 240 -35.84 7.67 4.54
CA ILE A 240 -35.98 6.35 3.90
C ILE A 240 -35.18 6.29 2.60
N SER A 241 -35.18 7.36 1.80
CA SER A 241 -34.34 7.43 0.59
C SER A 241 -32.84 7.37 0.93
N GLU A 242 -32.42 7.95 2.05
CA GLU A 242 -31.03 7.84 2.54
C GLU A 242 -30.67 6.41 2.97
N GLN A 243 -31.53 5.77 3.74
CA GLN A 243 -31.36 4.37 4.14
C GLN A 243 -31.26 3.45 2.92
N ILE A 244 -32.18 3.62 1.96
CA ILE A 244 -32.18 2.89 0.69
C ILE A 244 -30.85 3.06 -0.05
N ARG A 245 -30.35 4.30 -0.20
CA ARG A 245 -29.06 4.57 -0.85
C ARG A 245 -27.91 3.82 -0.18
N GLY A 246 -27.87 3.87 1.16
CA GLY A 246 -26.85 3.17 1.94
C GLY A 246 -26.88 1.66 1.72
N LEU A 247 -28.07 1.06 1.75
CA LEU A 247 -28.27 -0.37 1.52
C LEU A 247 -27.85 -0.78 0.10
N VAL A 248 -28.29 -0.04 -0.93
CA VAL A 248 -27.96 -0.32 -2.33
C VAL A 248 -26.45 -0.24 -2.57
N VAL A 249 -25.78 0.80 -2.05
CA VAL A 249 -24.33 0.95 -2.22
C VAL A 249 -23.55 -0.13 -1.48
N HIS A 250 -24.01 -0.52 -0.28
CA HIS A 250 -23.38 -1.61 0.47
C HIS A 250 -23.45 -2.94 -0.27
N ASP A 251 -24.65 -3.34 -0.71
CA ASP A 251 -24.87 -4.60 -1.41
C ASP A 251 -24.20 -4.62 -2.80
N LEU A 252 -24.25 -3.49 -3.52
CA LEU A 252 -23.54 -3.33 -4.79
C LEU A 252 -22.03 -3.53 -4.61
N ASN A 253 -21.41 -2.94 -3.57
CA ASN A 253 -19.99 -3.15 -3.28
C ASN A 253 -19.67 -4.60 -2.90
N GLN A 254 -20.54 -5.25 -2.13
CA GLN A 254 -20.39 -6.66 -1.81
C GLN A 254 -20.42 -7.52 -3.08
N LYS A 255 -21.37 -7.26 -3.99
CA LYS A 255 -21.49 -7.97 -5.27
C LYS A 255 -20.35 -7.70 -6.23
N ILE A 256 -19.83 -6.47 -6.27
CA ILE A 256 -18.61 -6.11 -7.00
C ILE A 256 -17.44 -6.95 -6.51
N PHE A 257 -17.25 -7.04 -5.19
CA PHE A 257 -16.19 -7.84 -4.57
C PHE A 257 -16.35 -9.35 -4.87
N GLU A 258 -17.57 -9.89 -4.72
CA GLU A 258 -17.88 -11.30 -5.02
C GLU A 258 -17.64 -11.65 -6.50
N SER A 259 -17.89 -10.70 -7.41
CA SER A 259 -17.68 -10.88 -8.86
C SER A 259 -16.22 -10.67 -9.27
N GLY A 260 -15.33 -10.30 -8.34
CA GLY A 260 -13.92 -10.07 -8.59
C GLY A 260 -13.64 -8.86 -9.50
N LEU A 261 -14.57 -7.89 -9.54
CA LEU A 261 -14.40 -6.64 -10.29
C LEU A 261 -13.53 -5.68 -9.48
N ASP A 262 -12.56 -5.03 -10.14
CA ASP A 262 -11.68 -4.04 -9.51
C ASP A 262 -12.35 -2.65 -9.39
N LEU A 263 -13.62 -2.62 -9.00
CA LEU A 263 -14.45 -1.42 -8.91
C LEU A 263 -14.83 -1.09 -7.46
N GLN A 264 -15.35 0.12 -7.27
CA GLN A 264 -15.95 0.57 -6.02
C GLN A 264 -17.11 1.53 -6.31
N ALA A 265 -18.25 1.31 -5.66
CA ALA A 265 -19.38 2.20 -5.67
C ALA A 265 -19.39 3.09 -4.41
N ILE A 266 -19.56 4.40 -4.57
CA ILE A 266 -19.68 5.38 -3.48
C ILE A 266 -20.77 6.39 -3.79
N LEU A 267 -21.19 7.15 -2.78
CA LEU A 267 -22.09 8.30 -2.98
C LEU A 267 -21.28 9.58 -3.08
N THR A 268 -21.65 10.43 -4.04
CA THR A 268 -21.17 11.81 -4.11
C THR A 268 -21.82 12.66 -3.02
N PRO A 269 -21.28 13.86 -2.71
CA PRO A 269 -21.93 14.81 -1.80
C PRO A 269 -23.36 15.19 -2.21
N GLY A 270 -23.69 15.07 -3.50
CA GLY A 270 -25.04 15.27 -4.05
C GLY A 270 -25.93 14.03 -3.99
N ASN A 271 -25.58 13.00 -3.21
CA ASN A 271 -26.30 11.73 -3.08
C ASN A 271 -26.43 10.91 -4.38
N LYS A 272 -25.62 11.22 -5.39
CA LYS A 272 -25.58 10.48 -6.66
C LYS A 272 -24.61 9.31 -6.57
N LEU A 273 -24.94 8.22 -7.25
CA LEU A 273 -24.07 7.05 -7.32
C LEU A 273 -22.84 7.38 -8.19
N LEU A 274 -21.65 7.06 -7.66
CA LEU A 274 -20.39 7.11 -8.39
C LEU A 274 -19.76 5.73 -8.34
N VAL A 275 -19.46 5.16 -9.50
CA VAL A 275 -18.64 3.95 -9.61
C VAL A 275 -17.27 4.37 -10.11
N ARG A 276 -16.21 3.88 -9.49
CA ARG A 276 -14.83 4.14 -9.91
C ARG A 276 -14.00 2.87 -9.88
N HIS A 277 -12.93 2.87 -10.65
CA HIS A 277 -11.94 1.81 -10.64
C HIS A 277 -11.01 1.92 -9.43
N ASN A 278 -10.55 0.80 -8.88
CA ASN A 278 -9.64 0.78 -7.72
C ASN A 278 -8.20 1.13 -8.10
N LYS A 279 -7.77 0.71 -9.30
CA LYS A 279 -6.46 1.07 -9.87
C LYS A 279 -6.51 2.39 -10.64
N PHE A 280 -5.37 3.07 -10.65
CA PHE A 280 -5.18 4.37 -11.30
C PHE A 280 -4.59 4.22 -12.70
N GLY A 281 -4.82 5.25 -13.51
CA GLY A 281 -4.18 5.38 -14.80
C GLY A 281 -5.12 5.21 -15.97
N VAL A 282 -4.54 5.32 -17.17
CA VAL A 282 -5.28 5.30 -18.43
C VAL A 282 -5.56 3.89 -18.95
N SER A 283 -4.82 2.88 -18.48
CA SER A 283 -5.00 1.47 -18.88
C SER A 283 -6.31 0.87 -18.37
N GLU A 284 -6.84 1.42 -17.28
CA GLU A 284 -7.98 0.87 -16.57
C GLU A 284 -9.27 1.50 -17.09
N SER A 285 -10.24 0.66 -17.46
CA SER A 285 -11.54 1.11 -17.94
C SER A 285 -12.63 0.10 -17.58
N PHE A 286 -13.86 0.59 -17.51
CA PHE A 286 -15.03 -0.24 -17.31
C PHE A 286 -16.23 0.40 -18.02
N THR A 287 -17.31 -0.36 -18.13
CA THR A 287 -18.60 0.14 -18.58
C THR A 287 -19.64 -0.10 -17.50
N ALA A 288 -20.63 0.80 -17.41
CA ALA A 288 -21.77 0.64 -16.53
C ALA A 288 -23.06 0.96 -17.28
N GLY A 289 -24.09 0.17 -17.05
CA GLY A 289 -25.45 0.42 -17.51
C GLY A 289 -26.43 0.33 -16.34
N SER A 290 -27.56 1.03 -16.44
CA SER A 290 -28.64 0.91 -15.47
C SER A 290 -30.00 0.88 -16.16
N SER A 291 -30.94 0.15 -15.58
CA SER A 291 -32.34 0.14 -16.02
C SER A 291 -33.07 1.46 -15.77
N LEU A 292 -32.47 2.38 -15.00
CA LEU A 292 -33.00 3.71 -14.74
C LEU A 292 -32.06 4.77 -15.32
N ALA A 293 -32.59 5.61 -16.21
CA ALA A 293 -31.85 6.71 -16.80
C ALA A 293 -31.33 7.65 -15.71
N GLY A 294 -30.05 8.00 -15.80
CA GLY A 294 -29.36 8.92 -14.91
C GLY A 294 -28.77 8.31 -13.64
N ILE A 295 -28.94 7.02 -13.35
CA ILE A 295 -28.28 6.40 -12.18
C ILE A 295 -26.81 6.08 -12.48
N LEU A 296 -26.53 5.36 -13.56
CA LEU A 296 -25.16 5.07 -14.05
C LEU A 296 -25.00 5.15 -15.57
N SER A 297 -26.11 5.31 -16.30
CA SER A 297 -26.14 5.52 -17.74
C SER A 297 -27.06 6.69 -18.07
N TYR A 298 -26.80 7.41 -19.16
CA TYR A 298 -27.69 8.50 -19.62
C TYR A 298 -29.06 7.98 -20.06
N GLU A 299 -29.09 6.82 -20.70
CA GLU A 299 -30.30 6.16 -21.21
C GLU A 299 -30.52 4.83 -20.46
N GLU A 300 -31.78 4.38 -20.40
CA GLU A 300 -32.15 3.11 -19.78
C GLU A 300 -31.57 1.93 -20.56
N ASP A 301 -31.04 0.95 -19.83
CA ASP A 301 -30.51 -0.33 -20.35
C ASP A 301 -29.38 -0.19 -21.38
N ILE A 302 -28.75 0.99 -21.46
CA ILE A 302 -27.63 1.26 -22.36
C ILE A 302 -26.35 1.41 -21.53
N ALA A 303 -25.40 0.50 -21.75
CA ALA A 303 -24.09 0.58 -21.12
C ALA A 303 -23.27 1.75 -21.67
N GLN A 304 -22.64 2.49 -20.76
CA GLN A 304 -21.79 3.62 -21.05
C GLN A 304 -20.35 3.33 -20.59
N SER A 305 -19.38 3.77 -21.38
CA SER A 305 -17.97 3.72 -20.99
C SER A 305 -17.64 4.75 -19.92
N ALA A 306 -16.81 4.33 -18.96
CA ALA A 306 -16.30 5.21 -17.93
C ALA A 306 -15.43 6.31 -18.50
N VAL A 307 -15.43 7.47 -17.82
CA VAL A 307 -14.43 8.50 -18.06
C VAL A 307 -13.08 7.88 -17.72
N PRO A 308 -12.10 7.87 -18.65
CA PRO A 308 -10.83 7.21 -18.42
C PRO A 308 -10.02 7.94 -17.34
N GLY A 309 -9.27 7.16 -16.56
CA GLY A 309 -8.28 7.72 -15.64
C GLY A 309 -7.10 8.31 -16.40
N LYS A 310 -6.27 9.07 -15.67
CA LYS A 310 -5.01 9.64 -16.17
C LYS A 310 -3.85 9.12 -15.34
N ASN A 311 -2.71 8.91 -16.00
CA ASN A 311 -1.46 8.62 -15.29
C ASN A 311 -0.96 9.88 -14.58
N ILE A 312 -0.10 9.68 -13.59
CA ILE A 312 0.70 10.76 -13.03
C ILE A 312 1.58 11.39 -14.12
N GLU A 313 1.78 12.69 -14.06
CA GLU A 313 2.72 13.42 -14.92
C GLU A 313 3.61 14.28 -14.04
N GLY A 314 4.90 14.34 -14.35
CA GLY A 314 5.85 15.10 -13.56
C GLY A 314 7.28 15.00 -14.08
N THR A 315 8.19 15.61 -13.34
CA THR A 315 9.63 15.56 -13.60
C THR A 315 10.38 15.07 -12.37
N ILE A 316 11.53 14.46 -12.62
CA ILE A 316 12.52 14.16 -11.59
C ILE A 316 13.81 14.85 -12.02
N ASN A 317 14.36 15.70 -11.15
CA ASN A 317 15.53 16.52 -11.42
C ASN A 317 15.38 17.38 -12.69
N ASN A 318 14.20 17.99 -12.89
CA ASN A 318 13.82 18.76 -14.08
C ASN A 318 13.80 17.96 -15.41
N GLU A 319 13.88 16.63 -15.35
CA GLU A 319 13.76 15.76 -16.53
C GLU A 319 12.38 15.08 -16.54
N VAL A 320 11.75 15.06 -17.72
CA VAL A 320 10.41 14.47 -17.89
C VAL A 320 10.46 12.99 -17.56
N ALA A 321 9.65 12.58 -16.59
CA ALA A 321 9.56 11.18 -16.19
C ALA A 321 8.30 10.52 -16.77
N LEU A 322 8.38 9.21 -17.01
CA LEU A 322 7.28 8.40 -17.50
C LEU A 322 6.33 8.07 -16.35
N GLY A 323 5.04 8.36 -16.55
CA GLY A 323 3.98 8.04 -15.60
C GLY A 323 3.19 6.80 -15.97
N GLU A 324 2.99 5.91 -15.00
CA GLU A 324 2.14 4.72 -15.10
C GLU A 324 1.28 4.61 -13.84
N GLY A 325 -0.02 4.91 -13.94
CA GLY A 325 -0.88 5.03 -12.77
C GLY A 325 -0.31 6.06 -11.78
N GLN A 326 -0.05 5.65 -10.54
CA GLN A 326 0.57 6.48 -9.48
C GLN A 326 2.10 6.49 -9.50
N TYR A 327 2.72 5.73 -10.38
CA TYR A 327 4.17 5.57 -10.41
C TYR A 327 4.80 6.52 -11.42
N LEU A 328 5.86 7.18 -10.99
CA LEU A 328 6.68 8.02 -11.85
C LEU A 328 8.08 7.40 -11.94
N SER A 329 8.55 7.21 -13.17
CA SER A 329 9.83 6.54 -13.46
C SER A 329 10.68 7.32 -14.45
N THR A 330 11.96 7.49 -14.16
CA THR A 330 12.92 8.10 -15.08
C THR A 330 13.36 7.13 -16.16
N LEU A 331 13.65 7.67 -17.35
CA LEU A 331 14.08 6.87 -18.50
C LEU A 331 15.60 6.65 -18.50
N ALA A 332 16.05 5.66 -19.25
CA ALA A 332 17.46 5.42 -19.47
C ALA A 332 18.13 6.63 -20.16
N GLY A 333 19.32 7.03 -19.68
CA GLY A 333 20.08 8.17 -20.22
C GLY A 333 19.86 9.50 -19.49
N MET A 334 18.90 9.57 -18.57
CA MET A 334 18.66 10.71 -17.67
C MET A 334 19.63 10.75 -16.49
N GLN A 335 19.78 11.92 -15.87
CA GLN A 335 20.63 12.07 -14.67
C GLN A 335 20.10 11.25 -13.50
N ALA A 336 18.78 11.09 -13.40
CA ALA A 336 18.14 10.26 -12.38
C ALA A 336 17.72 8.88 -12.91
N ALA A 337 18.36 8.36 -13.97
CA ALA A 337 17.91 7.16 -14.69
C ALA A 337 17.68 5.93 -13.79
N GLY A 338 16.59 5.22 -14.04
CA GLY A 338 16.24 3.97 -13.35
C GLY A 338 15.60 4.15 -11.98
N VAL A 339 15.21 5.37 -11.61
CA VAL A 339 14.48 5.65 -10.36
C VAL A 339 13.00 5.51 -10.60
N LYS A 340 12.32 4.82 -9.67
CA LYS A 340 10.87 4.71 -9.61
C LYS A 340 10.36 5.18 -8.25
N ILE A 341 9.41 6.10 -8.29
CA ILE A 341 8.70 6.61 -7.12
C ILE A 341 7.20 6.40 -7.28
N LYS A 342 6.49 6.49 -6.16
CA LYS A 342 5.04 6.49 -6.09
C LYS A 342 4.56 7.77 -5.42
N PHE A 343 3.49 8.35 -5.95
CA PHE A 343 2.83 9.51 -5.37
C PHE A 343 1.38 9.19 -5.03
N ASP A 344 1.02 9.37 -3.75
CA ASP A 344 -0.23 8.85 -3.18
C ASP A 344 -1.35 9.88 -3.02
N LYS A 345 -1.24 11.09 -3.61
CA LYS A 345 -2.34 12.06 -3.58
C LYS A 345 -3.41 11.76 -4.62
N GLU A 346 -4.67 11.89 -4.22
CA GLU A 346 -5.84 11.76 -5.07
C GLU A 346 -6.54 13.12 -5.21
N ILE A 347 -7.04 13.41 -6.42
CA ILE A 347 -8.04 14.46 -6.65
C ILE A 347 -9.40 13.95 -6.16
N GLY A 348 -10.23 14.84 -5.59
CA GLY A 348 -11.59 14.49 -5.19
C GLY A 348 -12.19 15.47 -4.20
N PHE A 349 -13.24 15.02 -3.50
CA PHE A 349 -13.90 15.81 -2.47
C PHE A 349 -13.23 15.56 -1.12
N LYS A 350 -12.73 16.62 -0.50
CA LYS A 350 -12.24 16.59 0.89
C LYS A 350 -13.37 16.99 1.82
N GLU A 351 -13.65 16.15 2.80
CA GLU A 351 -14.57 16.46 3.90
C GLU A 351 -13.90 17.42 4.88
N ILE A 352 -14.44 18.63 4.98
CA ILE A 352 -13.99 19.61 5.98
C ILE A 352 -15.10 19.77 7.01
N PRO A 353 -14.86 19.44 8.29
CA PRO A 353 -15.84 19.66 9.35
C PRO A 353 -16.04 21.18 9.51
N VAL A 354 -17.30 21.61 9.42
CA VAL A 354 -17.71 22.97 9.76
C VAL A 354 -17.88 22.99 11.28
N LEU A 355 -17.07 23.80 11.95
CA LEU A 355 -17.11 23.97 13.40
C LEU A 355 -17.90 25.23 13.77
N ASP A 356 -18.64 25.21 14.88
CA ASP A 356 -19.19 26.43 15.48
C ASP A 356 -18.11 27.24 16.22
N GLN A 357 -18.53 28.37 16.79
CA GLN A 357 -17.68 29.26 17.58
C GLN A 357 -17.11 28.61 18.85
N HIS A 358 -17.59 27.43 19.24
CA HIS A 358 -17.13 26.66 20.40
C HIS A 358 -16.31 25.42 20.00
N GLY A 359 -15.99 25.26 18.71
CA GLY A 359 -15.19 24.15 18.19
C GLY A 359 -15.96 22.83 18.03
N MET A 360 -17.29 22.85 18.15
CA MET A 360 -18.14 21.67 17.95
C MET A 360 -18.54 21.57 16.47
N GLN A 361 -18.49 20.36 15.92
CA GLN A 361 -18.84 20.12 14.52
C GLN A 361 -20.34 20.34 14.29
N THR A 362 -20.69 21.35 13.51
CA THR A 362 -22.06 21.71 13.11
C THR A 362 -22.44 21.21 11.72
N GLY A 363 -21.48 20.76 10.92
CA GLY A 363 -21.74 20.13 9.62
C GLY A 363 -20.46 19.67 8.93
N THR A 364 -20.59 19.21 7.69
CA THR A 364 -19.46 18.83 6.83
C THR A 364 -19.60 19.57 5.51
N LYS A 365 -18.57 20.32 5.13
CA LYS A 365 -18.46 20.98 3.83
C LYS A 365 -17.56 20.13 2.94
N TYR A 366 -18.08 19.73 1.79
CA TYR A 366 -17.29 19.07 0.76
C TYR A 366 -16.60 20.12 -0.10
N VAL A 367 -15.27 20.07 -0.16
CA VAL A 367 -14.48 20.92 -1.03
C VAL A 367 -13.89 20.06 -2.12
N GLU A 368 -14.20 20.39 -3.38
CA GLU A 368 -13.53 19.80 -4.54
C GLU A 368 -12.08 20.30 -4.56
N VAL A 369 -11.14 19.36 -4.51
CA VAL A 369 -9.73 19.66 -4.55
C VAL A 369 -9.27 19.52 -6.01
N LYS A 370 -8.86 20.63 -6.63
CA LYS A 370 -8.36 20.59 -8.00
C LYS A 370 -6.90 20.11 -8.03
N ASN A 371 -6.47 19.62 -9.19
CA ASN A 371 -5.08 19.21 -9.41
C ASN A 371 -4.09 20.34 -9.03
N GLU A 372 -4.38 21.56 -9.48
CA GLU A 372 -3.55 22.74 -9.26
C GLU A 372 -3.36 23.08 -7.77
N ASP A 373 -4.36 22.82 -6.93
CA ASP A 373 -4.27 23.05 -5.49
C ASP A 373 -3.34 22.02 -4.79
N LEU A 374 -3.25 20.81 -5.36
CA LEU A 374 -2.46 19.71 -4.80
C LEU A 374 -0.98 19.86 -5.15
N VAL A 375 -0.69 19.98 -6.44
CA VAL A 375 0.65 19.82 -7.02
C VAL A 375 1.13 21.05 -7.82
N GLY A 376 0.35 22.13 -7.82
CA GLY A 376 0.70 23.33 -8.60
C GLY A 376 0.43 23.15 -10.09
N SER A 377 1.05 23.99 -10.90
CA SER A 377 0.93 23.95 -12.37
C SER A 377 2.29 24.08 -13.02
N ARG A 378 2.39 23.78 -14.32
CA ARG A 378 3.63 23.95 -15.08
C ARG A 378 4.17 25.40 -15.07
N GLU A 379 3.30 26.38 -14.82
CA GLU A 379 3.66 27.80 -14.73
C GLU A 379 3.95 28.25 -13.29
N ASN A 380 3.54 27.47 -12.29
CA ASN A 380 3.81 27.69 -10.86
C ASN A 380 4.08 26.34 -10.17
N PRO A 381 5.28 25.78 -10.34
CA PRO A 381 5.62 24.44 -9.85
C PRO A 381 5.65 24.43 -8.33
N LYS A 382 5.24 23.31 -7.74
CA LYS A 382 5.23 23.13 -6.29
C LYS A 382 5.96 21.84 -5.97
N ILE A 383 7.24 21.98 -5.67
CA ILE A 383 8.12 20.85 -5.34
C ILE A 383 7.50 19.97 -4.25
N GLU A 384 7.13 18.74 -4.61
CA GLU A 384 6.56 17.76 -3.67
C GLU A 384 7.61 17.19 -2.73
N GLY A 385 8.85 17.11 -3.19
CA GLY A 385 9.95 16.58 -2.40
C GLY A 385 11.20 16.25 -3.20
N TYR A 386 12.05 15.44 -2.58
CA TYR A 386 13.35 15.05 -3.09
C TYR A 386 13.55 13.54 -2.98
N VAL A 387 14.20 12.94 -3.97
CA VAL A 387 14.56 11.52 -3.96
C VAL A 387 16.06 11.42 -3.78
N HIS A 388 16.46 10.76 -2.71
CA HIS A 388 17.86 10.43 -2.45
C HIS A 388 18.09 8.99 -2.86
N VAL A 389 19.12 8.78 -3.68
CA VAL A 389 19.57 7.45 -4.08
C VAL A 389 21.02 7.31 -3.67
N SER A 390 21.29 6.30 -2.84
CA SER A 390 22.64 5.92 -2.49
C SER A 390 22.98 4.61 -3.19
N GLN A 391 24.09 4.65 -3.91
CA GLN A 391 24.74 3.44 -4.37
C GLN A 391 25.77 3.05 -3.32
N SER A 392 25.63 1.88 -2.69
CA SER A 392 26.74 1.29 -1.93
C SER A 392 27.95 1.18 -2.86
N PRO A 393 29.16 1.56 -2.40
CA PRO A 393 30.26 1.89 -3.29
C PRO A 393 30.52 0.81 -4.33
N LYS A 394 30.47 1.27 -5.59
CA LYS A 394 30.60 0.56 -6.87
C LYS A 394 31.99 -0.06 -7.10
N ASN A 395 32.74 -0.38 -6.04
CA ASN A 395 34.11 -0.90 -6.14
C ASN A 395 34.20 -2.44 -6.18
N SER A 396 33.09 -3.16 -6.24
CA SER A 396 33.08 -4.62 -6.38
C SER A 396 32.79 -5.11 -7.80
N LYS A 397 32.53 -4.22 -8.77
CA LYS A 397 32.65 -4.61 -10.19
C LYS A 397 34.13 -4.66 -10.54
N LEU A 398 34.77 -5.79 -10.24
CA LEU A 398 35.94 -6.19 -11.00
C LEU A 398 35.51 -6.24 -12.47
N ASP A 399 35.96 -5.28 -13.26
CA ASP A 399 35.83 -5.31 -14.71
C ASP A 399 36.82 -6.37 -15.24
N LEU A 400 36.38 -7.64 -15.19
CA LEU A 400 37.16 -8.82 -15.57
C LEU A 400 37.54 -8.82 -17.05
N THR A 401 36.94 -7.95 -17.88
CA THR A 401 37.28 -7.81 -19.30
C THR A 401 38.68 -7.23 -19.53
N LYS A 402 39.29 -6.61 -18.52
CA LYS A 402 40.67 -6.10 -18.56
C LYS A 402 41.73 -7.14 -18.18
N ILE A 403 41.34 -8.33 -17.72
CA ILE A 403 42.26 -9.43 -17.43
C ILE A 403 42.42 -10.26 -18.72
N ARG A 404 43.02 -9.65 -19.75
CA ARG A 404 43.57 -10.39 -20.89
C ARG A 404 45.08 -10.29 -20.80
N ILE A 405 45.75 -11.44 -20.81
CA ILE A 405 47.20 -11.49 -20.97
C ILE A 405 47.48 -10.99 -22.38
N HIS A 406 47.98 -9.76 -22.49
CA HIS A 406 48.51 -9.27 -23.75
C HIS A 406 49.84 -9.97 -24.01
N PRO A 407 50.08 -10.55 -25.20
CA PRO A 407 51.43 -10.91 -25.61
C PRO A 407 52.21 -9.60 -25.76
N PHE A 408 53.17 -9.36 -24.87
CA PHE A 408 54.15 -8.31 -25.06
C PHE A 408 55.07 -8.76 -26.22
N LEU A 409 55.05 -8.00 -27.31
CA LEU A 409 56.05 -8.02 -28.37
C LEU A 409 56.96 -6.81 -28.20
#